data_AF-A0A2X1QPQ9-F1
#
_entry.id   AF-A0A2X1QPQ9-F1
#
_cell.length_a   1.000
_cell.length_b   1.000
_cell.length_c   1.000
_cell.angle_alpha   90.00
_cell.angle_beta   90.00
_cell.angle_gamma   90.00
#
_symmetry.space_group_name_H-M   'P 1'
#
loop_
_entity.id
_entity.type
_entity.pdbx_description
1 polymer ?
#
loop_
_entity_poly.entity_id
_entity_poly.type
_entity_poly.pdbx_seq_one_letter_code
_entity_poly.pdbx_strand_id
1 'polypeptide(L)'
;MVIEPSEVPLTIPVEKPLLVNLGSVAVTRDIESLALNNDTLAVVDGQAASADIKKIQQFLYGASLRRHGSSVFDTHLISHATSLQQFVPPFLVPHLLSIDPNYEALQHLAAIGMGKTAREVRQDIIKATENNTIFSQNILGNGPYSQFLPESEKIRQAAALLRSQVQSQLGWFNWLFLPSAQYQQFKMAASISDDDKFLTIMREKNRMALLKTNIVYTSGPGAVAQSWLGRLFFKREEINERIAPFSFAHYRLDKVFISDNGMPLHANAKEALAKMSGTELGKTNDLSWLEEGQNATVVREQKIQKILDNLPQNFQEMRGKVQAHIKKIEVDLEGCFGFYRYRERHAKIRALQGILTHFSDGFFDVDGFQNALNNYRSNDISASLWKSETKALIDDLVQFCEQAKNYELTNSQGQVSLPVLIPSAGLLV
;
A
#
# COMPACT_ATOMS: atom_id res chain seq x y z
N MET A 1 -11.54 1.83 5.37
CA MET A 1 -11.06 3.21 5.52
C MET A 1 -11.10 3.52 7.00
N VAL A 2 -9.97 3.88 7.61
CA VAL A 2 -9.92 4.25 9.03
C VAL A 2 -10.04 5.76 9.10
N ILE A 3 -10.94 6.26 9.96
CA ILE A 3 -11.10 7.68 10.24
C ILE A 3 -10.52 7.91 11.63
N GLU A 4 -9.58 8.85 11.78
CA GLU A 4 -9.05 9.26 13.08
C GLU A 4 -9.99 10.33 13.68
N PRO A 5 -10.86 10.00 14.65
CA PRO A 5 -11.93 10.90 15.09
C PRO A 5 -11.38 12.12 15.84
N SER A 6 -10.19 12.00 16.45
CA SER A 6 -9.54 13.07 17.20
C SER A 6 -9.01 14.21 16.32
N GLU A 7 -8.83 13.96 15.01
CA GLU A 7 -8.35 14.95 14.05
C GLU A 7 -9.45 15.55 13.16
N VAL A 8 -10.72 15.17 13.35
CA VAL A 8 -11.84 15.68 12.56
C VAL A 8 -12.28 17.07 13.07
N PRO A 9 -12.07 18.16 12.32
CA PRO A 9 -12.59 19.47 12.70
C PRO A 9 -14.12 19.52 12.55
N LEU A 10 -14.77 20.31 13.40
CA LEU A 10 -16.24 20.49 13.38
C LEU A 10 -16.75 21.06 12.05
N THR A 11 -16.02 22.01 11.46
CA THR A 11 -16.32 22.60 10.14
C THR A 11 -15.01 22.99 9.45
N ILE A 12 -14.99 22.92 8.12
CA ILE A 12 -13.88 23.42 7.29
C ILE A 12 -14.47 24.22 6.13
N PRO A 13 -14.04 25.47 5.92
CA PRO A 13 -14.35 26.18 4.69
C PRO A 13 -13.55 25.59 3.53
N VAL A 14 -14.23 25.27 2.43
CA VAL A 14 -13.61 24.69 1.23
C VAL A 14 -13.84 25.59 0.04
N GLU A 15 -12.85 25.66 -0.86
CA GLU A 15 -12.91 26.50 -2.06
C GLU A 15 -13.55 25.79 -3.25
N LYS A 16 -13.56 24.45 -3.22
CA LYS A 16 -14.04 23.61 -4.33
C LYS A 16 -15.20 22.72 -3.89
N PRO A 17 -16.20 22.51 -4.77
CA PRO A 17 -17.39 21.75 -4.44
C PRO A 17 -17.19 20.23 -4.49
N LEU A 18 -16.07 19.77 -5.05
CA LEU A 18 -15.65 18.39 -5.12
C LEU A 18 -14.26 18.27 -4.49
N LEU A 19 -14.10 17.40 -3.50
CA LEU A 19 -12.81 17.08 -2.91
C LEU A 19 -12.45 15.62 -3.16
N VAL A 20 -11.18 15.37 -3.42
CA VAL A 20 -10.63 14.05 -3.71
C VAL A 20 -9.29 13.86 -3.00
N ASN A 21 -8.86 12.60 -2.88
CA ASN A 21 -7.49 12.32 -2.47
C ASN A 21 -6.57 12.52 -3.68
N LEU A 22 -5.91 13.68 -3.73
CA LEU A 22 -5.05 14.07 -4.85
C LEU A 22 -3.69 14.52 -4.35
N GLY A 23 -2.66 13.94 -4.95
CA GLY A 23 -1.26 14.33 -4.81
C GLY A 23 -0.61 14.59 -6.16
N SER A 24 0.70 14.77 -6.13
CA SER A 24 1.50 14.94 -7.33
C SER A 24 2.92 14.42 -7.12
N VAL A 25 3.56 13.98 -8.20
CA VAL A 25 4.93 13.50 -8.23
C VAL A 25 5.75 14.45 -9.11
N ALA A 26 6.78 15.05 -8.54
CA ALA A 26 7.70 15.91 -9.26
C ALA A 26 8.48 15.10 -10.32
N VAL A 27 8.26 15.45 -11.59
CA VAL A 27 8.93 14.86 -12.76
C VAL A 27 10.19 15.66 -13.10
N THR A 28 10.08 16.98 -13.00
CA THR A 28 11.19 17.92 -13.02
C THR A 28 11.00 18.94 -11.88
N ARG A 29 11.83 19.98 -11.82
CA ARG A 29 11.66 21.06 -10.83
C ARG A 29 10.30 21.77 -10.96
N ASP A 30 9.83 21.93 -12.20
CA ASP A 30 8.69 22.80 -12.53
C ASP A 30 7.49 22.01 -13.07
N ILE A 31 7.65 20.72 -13.36
CA ILE A 31 6.61 19.85 -13.93
C ILE A 31 6.35 18.70 -12.98
N GLU A 32 5.07 18.44 -12.71
CA GLU A 32 4.66 17.31 -11.89
C GLU A 32 3.54 16.51 -12.58
N SER A 33 3.52 15.21 -12.29
CA SER A 33 2.44 14.30 -12.67
C SER A 33 1.44 14.23 -11.54
N LEU A 34 0.15 14.29 -11.85
CA LEU A 34 -0.90 14.07 -10.84
C LEU A 34 -0.97 12.61 -10.42
N ALA A 35 -1.24 12.42 -9.13
CA ALA A 35 -1.54 11.12 -8.54
C ALA A 35 -2.88 11.23 -7.82
N LEU A 36 -3.95 10.72 -8.46
CA LEU A 36 -5.28 10.69 -7.87
C LEU A 36 -5.52 9.33 -7.21
N ASN A 37 -6.19 9.34 -6.07
CA ASN A 37 -6.81 8.17 -5.47
C ASN A 37 -8.32 8.42 -5.35
N ASN A 38 -9.12 7.50 -5.89
CA ASN A 38 -10.58 7.57 -5.91
C ASN A 38 -11.25 6.75 -4.79
N ASP A 39 -10.50 6.24 -3.81
CA ASP A 39 -11.04 5.54 -2.63
C ASP A 39 -11.91 6.47 -1.76
N THR A 40 -11.64 7.78 -1.77
CA THR A 40 -12.36 8.78 -1.00
C THR A 40 -12.64 10.00 -1.86
N LEU A 41 -13.90 10.40 -1.91
CA LEU A 41 -14.37 11.62 -2.57
C LEU A 41 -15.44 12.28 -1.71
N ALA A 42 -15.48 13.61 -1.69
CA ALA A 42 -16.52 14.37 -1.02
C ALA A 42 -17.15 15.36 -2.00
N VAL A 43 -18.47 15.27 -2.15
CA VAL A 43 -19.25 16.26 -2.90
C VAL A 43 -19.85 17.21 -1.86
N VAL A 44 -19.25 18.39 -1.73
CA VAL A 44 -19.63 19.39 -0.73
C VAL A 44 -20.85 20.19 -1.20
N ASP A 45 -20.92 20.48 -2.50
CA ASP A 45 -22.08 21.08 -3.15
C ASP A 45 -22.34 20.36 -4.48
N GLY A 46 -23.41 19.57 -4.53
CA GLY A 46 -23.76 18.78 -5.71
C GLY A 46 -24.18 19.60 -6.92
N GLN A 47 -24.74 20.80 -6.72
CA GLN A 47 -25.13 21.68 -7.82
C GLN A 47 -23.89 22.31 -8.45
N ALA A 48 -22.98 22.83 -7.63
CA ALA A 48 -21.73 23.42 -8.09
C ALA A 48 -20.77 22.38 -8.71
N ALA A 49 -20.72 21.16 -8.17
CA ALA A 49 -19.91 20.07 -8.72
C ALA A 49 -20.51 19.38 -9.97
N SER A 50 -21.76 19.70 -10.34
CA SER A 50 -22.51 18.95 -11.36
C SER A 50 -21.80 18.91 -12.72
N ALA A 51 -21.17 20.01 -13.13
CA ALA A 51 -20.46 20.08 -14.41
C ALA A 51 -19.26 19.13 -14.46
N ASP A 52 -18.44 19.13 -13.40
CA ASP A 52 -17.27 18.25 -13.28
C ASP A 52 -17.71 16.78 -13.19
N ILE A 53 -18.73 16.47 -12.38
CA ILE A 53 -19.27 15.11 -12.25
C ILE A 53 -19.77 14.60 -13.60
N LYS A 54 -20.55 15.40 -14.35
CA LYS A 54 -21.04 15.02 -15.68
C LYS A 54 -19.89 14.79 -16.66
N LYS A 55 -18.87 15.64 -16.63
CA LYS A 55 -17.67 15.49 -17.49
C LYS A 55 -16.96 14.16 -17.21
N ILE A 56 -16.77 13.81 -15.94
CA ILE A 56 -16.19 12.53 -15.52
C ILE A 56 -17.07 11.37 -16.00
N GLN A 57 -18.37 11.40 -15.69
CA GLN A 57 -19.31 10.33 -16.06
C GLN A 57 -19.36 10.07 -17.56
N GLN A 58 -19.42 11.12 -18.38
CA GLN A 58 -19.44 11.01 -19.84
C GLN A 58 -18.18 10.35 -20.39
N PHE A 59 -17.01 10.73 -19.86
CA PHE A 59 -15.75 10.11 -20.27
C PHE A 59 -15.69 8.64 -19.86
N LEU A 60 -16.03 8.30 -18.61
CA LEU A 60 -16.00 6.91 -18.12
C LEU A 60 -16.98 6.01 -18.92
N TYR A 61 -18.15 6.56 -19.28
CA TYR A 61 -19.07 5.89 -20.19
C TYR A 61 -18.42 5.66 -21.56
N GLY A 62 -17.84 6.69 -22.17
CA GLY A 62 -17.15 6.59 -23.47
C GLY A 62 -15.88 5.72 -23.46
N ALA A 63 -15.24 5.53 -22.30
CA ALA A 63 -14.12 4.61 -22.10
C ALA A 63 -14.58 3.13 -22.11
N SER A 64 -15.86 2.89 -21.80
CA SER A 64 -16.47 1.56 -21.77
C SER A 64 -16.97 1.09 -23.15
N LEU A 65 -17.13 2.03 -24.09
CA LEU A 65 -17.59 1.75 -25.44
C LEU A 65 -16.47 1.22 -26.34
N ARG A 66 -16.84 0.37 -27.30
CA ARG A 66 -15.92 -0.10 -28.34
C ARG A 66 -15.53 1.07 -29.25
N ARG A 67 -14.25 1.16 -29.62
CA ARG A 67 -13.73 2.18 -30.54
C ARG A 67 -13.15 1.52 -31.79
N HIS A 68 -13.66 1.86 -32.97
CA HIS A 68 -13.11 1.36 -34.23
C HIS A 68 -11.78 2.06 -34.54
N GLY A 69 -10.74 1.28 -34.84
CA GLY A 69 -9.42 1.81 -35.23
C GLY A 69 -8.60 2.48 -34.12
N SER A 70 -9.02 2.36 -32.86
CA SER A 70 -8.27 2.87 -31.70
C SER A 70 -8.58 2.06 -30.44
N SER A 71 -7.85 2.33 -29.37
CA SER A 71 -8.19 1.88 -28.02
C SER A 71 -8.33 3.06 -27.05
N VAL A 72 -9.01 2.84 -25.92
CA VAL A 72 -9.04 3.82 -24.83
C VAL A 72 -7.63 4.08 -24.26
N PHE A 73 -6.79 3.04 -24.24
CA PHE A 73 -5.40 3.11 -23.77
C PHE A 73 -4.53 3.98 -24.68
N ASP A 74 -4.70 3.90 -26.01
CA ASP A 74 -4.05 4.81 -26.97
C ASP A 74 -4.38 6.28 -26.67
N THR A 75 -5.63 6.55 -26.31
CA THR A 75 -6.08 7.92 -25.99
C THR A 75 -5.31 8.47 -24.78
N HIS A 76 -5.10 7.64 -23.76
CA HIS A 76 -4.28 8.01 -22.60
C HIS A 76 -2.81 8.26 -23.00
N LEU A 77 -2.20 7.35 -23.76
CA LEU A 77 -0.81 7.52 -24.23
C LEU A 77 -0.61 8.80 -25.03
N ILE A 78 -1.50 9.05 -26.00
CA ILE A 78 -1.46 10.26 -26.83
C ILE A 78 -1.64 11.50 -25.96
N SER A 79 -2.60 11.51 -25.04
CA SER A 79 -2.81 12.66 -24.17
C SER A 79 -1.62 12.93 -23.25
N HIS A 80 -1.01 11.89 -22.68
CA HIS A 80 0.14 12.03 -21.80
C HIS A 80 1.35 12.58 -22.57
N ALA A 81 1.63 12.01 -23.74
CA ALA A 81 2.71 12.47 -24.60
C ALA A 81 2.50 13.92 -25.06
N THR A 82 1.29 14.25 -25.55
CA THR A 82 0.94 15.61 -25.99
C THR A 82 1.05 16.62 -24.85
N SER A 83 0.62 16.24 -23.65
CA SER A 83 0.72 17.10 -22.47
C SER A 83 2.18 17.40 -22.11
N LEU A 84 3.07 16.39 -22.14
CA LEU A 84 4.48 16.61 -21.83
C LEU A 84 5.21 17.41 -22.91
N GLN A 85 4.86 17.22 -24.18
CA GLN A 85 5.43 18.00 -25.29
C GLN A 85 5.19 19.50 -25.18
N GLN A 86 4.20 19.94 -24.40
CA GLN A 86 3.98 21.36 -24.10
C GLN A 86 5.07 21.95 -23.20
N PHE A 87 5.78 21.10 -22.45
CA PHE A 87 6.72 21.53 -21.41
C PHE A 87 8.16 21.08 -21.68
N VAL A 88 8.36 19.99 -22.42
CA VAL A 88 9.69 19.43 -22.71
C VAL A 88 9.88 19.08 -24.18
N PRO A 89 11.14 19.07 -24.68
CA PRO A 89 11.45 18.58 -26.02
C PRO A 89 10.94 17.15 -26.28
N PRO A 90 10.48 16.83 -27.51
CA PRO A 90 9.90 15.52 -27.84
C PRO A 90 10.77 14.31 -27.50
N PHE A 91 12.09 14.43 -27.59
CA PHE A 91 13.02 13.34 -27.30
C PHE A 91 13.07 12.95 -25.81
N LEU A 92 12.68 13.85 -24.89
CA LEU A 92 12.62 13.57 -23.46
C LEU A 92 11.30 12.91 -23.04
N VAL A 93 10.24 13.02 -23.86
CA VAL A 93 8.90 12.56 -23.49
C VAL A 93 8.85 11.07 -23.14
N PRO A 94 9.42 10.14 -23.93
CA PRO A 94 9.37 8.72 -23.58
C PRO A 94 10.05 8.41 -22.24
N HIS A 95 11.15 9.10 -21.93
CA HIS A 95 11.89 8.93 -20.68
C HIS A 95 11.12 9.43 -19.45
N LEU A 96 10.36 10.52 -19.62
CA LEU A 96 9.53 11.04 -18.53
C LEU A 96 8.26 10.21 -18.33
N LEU A 97 7.70 9.65 -19.40
CA LEU A 97 6.54 8.76 -19.31
C LEU A 97 6.88 7.44 -18.60
N SER A 98 8.10 6.92 -18.76
CA SER A 98 8.54 5.71 -18.04
C SER A 98 8.62 5.86 -16.51
N ILE A 99 8.46 7.08 -15.99
CA ILE A 99 8.35 7.31 -14.54
C ILE A 99 6.99 6.82 -14.01
N ASP A 100 5.93 6.83 -14.82
CA ASP A 100 4.67 6.17 -14.46
C ASP A 100 4.88 4.65 -14.52
N PRO A 101 4.74 3.92 -13.39
CA PRO A 101 4.93 2.48 -13.38
C PRO A 101 3.88 1.69 -14.16
N ASN A 102 2.78 2.33 -14.56
CA ASN A 102 1.78 1.72 -15.42
C ASN A 102 2.10 1.92 -16.92
N TYR A 103 3.11 2.73 -17.27
CA TYR A 103 3.34 3.14 -18.65
C TYR A 103 3.65 1.97 -19.60
N GLU A 104 4.51 1.05 -19.19
CA GLU A 104 4.85 -0.15 -19.98
C GLU A 104 3.62 -1.03 -20.20
N ALA A 105 2.86 -1.31 -19.14
CA ALA A 105 1.61 -2.07 -19.24
C ALA A 105 0.59 -1.33 -20.11
N LEU A 106 0.50 0.00 -20.02
CA LEU A 106 -0.42 0.82 -20.81
C LEU A 106 -0.06 0.76 -22.31
N GLN A 107 1.22 0.80 -22.66
CA GLN A 107 1.69 0.59 -24.03
C GLN A 107 1.26 -0.78 -24.58
N HIS A 108 1.40 -1.83 -23.77
CA HIS A 108 0.98 -3.17 -24.19
C HIS A 108 -0.55 -3.25 -24.37
N LEU A 109 -1.32 -2.68 -23.44
CA LEU A 109 -2.78 -2.63 -23.52
C LEU A 109 -3.29 -1.88 -24.75
N ALA A 110 -2.60 -0.80 -25.12
CA ALA A 110 -2.88 -0.04 -26.33
C ALA A 110 -2.74 -0.90 -27.59
N ALA A 111 -1.65 -1.68 -27.68
CA ALA A 111 -1.42 -2.58 -28.79
C ALA A 111 -2.49 -3.68 -28.91
N ILE A 112 -2.86 -4.35 -27.81
CA ILE A 112 -3.83 -5.47 -27.84
C ILE A 112 -5.29 -5.00 -27.84
N GLY A 113 -5.54 -3.74 -27.49
CA GLY A 113 -6.87 -3.16 -27.26
C GLY A 113 -7.51 -2.50 -28.47
N MET A 114 -6.82 -2.42 -29.60
CA MET A 114 -7.38 -1.82 -30.82
C MET A 114 -8.70 -2.50 -31.23
N GLY A 115 -9.76 -1.73 -31.40
CA GLY A 115 -11.05 -2.28 -31.82
C GLY A 115 -11.86 -2.99 -30.73
N LYS A 116 -11.36 -3.04 -29.49
CA LYS A 116 -11.94 -3.81 -28.38
C LYS A 116 -12.47 -2.92 -27.27
N THR A 117 -13.44 -3.43 -26.53
CA THR A 117 -13.85 -2.86 -25.24
C THR A 117 -12.84 -3.21 -24.15
N ALA A 118 -12.79 -2.42 -23.08
CA ALA A 118 -11.96 -2.72 -21.91
C ALA A 118 -12.22 -4.13 -21.32
N ARG A 119 -13.48 -4.58 -21.36
CA ARG A 119 -13.86 -5.93 -20.90
C ARG A 119 -13.27 -7.03 -21.77
N GLU A 120 -13.32 -6.88 -23.09
CA GLU A 120 -12.73 -7.84 -24.02
C GLU A 120 -11.21 -7.92 -23.83
N VAL A 121 -10.55 -6.77 -23.66
CA VAL A 121 -9.11 -6.74 -23.35
C VAL A 121 -8.80 -7.48 -22.05
N ARG A 122 -9.62 -7.32 -20.98
CA ARG A 122 -9.47 -8.10 -19.75
C ARG A 122 -9.62 -9.60 -19.98
N GLN A 123 -10.59 -10.03 -20.78
CA GLN A 123 -10.76 -11.44 -21.14
C GLN A 123 -9.57 -11.99 -21.92
N ASP A 124 -9.01 -11.20 -22.84
CA ASP A 124 -7.83 -11.59 -23.60
C ASP A 124 -6.60 -11.74 -22.70
N ILE A 125 -6.41 -10.84 -21.73
CA ILE A 125 -5.33 -10.95 -20.74
C ILE A 125 -5.48 -12.23 -19.93
N ILE A 126 -6.69 -12.52 -19.43
CA ILE A 126 -6.98 -13.73 -18.64
C ILE A 126 -6.66 -14.98 -19.45
N LYS A 127 -7.12 -15.06 -20.71
CA LYS A 127 -6.83 -16.18 -21.61
C LYS A 127 -5.33 -16.29 -21.90
N ALA A 128 -4.67 -15.19 -22.22
CA ALA A 128 -3.24 -15.17 -22.54
C ALA A 128 -2.33 -15.58 -21.36
N THR A 129 -2.88 -15.58 -20.15
CA THR A 129 -2.16 -15.87 -18.90
C THR A 129 -2.80 -17.05 -18.13
N GLU A 130 -3.62 -17.86 -18.78
CA GLU A 130 -4.37 -18.95 -18.15
C GLU A 130 -3.45 -20.02 -17.53
N ASN A 131 -2.38 -20.40 -18.24
CA ASN A 131 -1.37 -21.34 -17.76
C ASN A 131 0.01 -21.04 -18.38
N ASN A 132 1.06 -21.73 -17.93
CA ASN A 132 2.43 -21.48 -18.38
C ASN A 132 2.64 -21.83 -19.85
N THR A 133 1.93 -22.82 -20.41
CA THR A 133 2.02 -23.18 -21.82
C THR A 133 1.48 -22.05 -22.72
N ILE A 134 0.27 -21.57 -22.47
CA ILE A 134 -0.34 -20.48 -23.23
C ILE A 134 0.47 -19.20 -23.06
N PHE A 135 0.89 -18.89 -21.83
CA PHE A 135 1.73 -17.72 -21.56
C PHE A 135 3.06 -17.78 -22.32
N SER A 136 3.73 -18.93 -22.31
CA SER A 136 4.98 -19.13 -23.05
C SER A 136 4.79 -18.94 -24.55
N GLN A 137 3.69 -19.45 -25.12
CA GLN A 137 3.37 -19.26 -26.53
C GLN A 137 3.17 -17.77 -26.88
N ASN A 138 2.52 -17.00 -26.00
CA ASN A 138 2.34 -15.56 -26.20
C ASN A 138 3.68 -14.80 -26.12
N ILE A 139 4.56 -15.17 -25.18
CA ILE A 139 5.89 -14.55 -25.02
C ILE A 139 6.79 -14.81 -26.23
N LEU A 140 6.80 -16.04 -26.75
CA LEU A 140 7.59 -16.41 -27.92
C LEU A 140 7.01 -15.86 -29.24
N GLY A 141 5.77 -15.37 -29.20
CA GLY A 141 5.03 -14.88 -30.36
C GLY A 141 4.66 -15.99 -31.36
N ASN A 142 3.91 -15.61 -32.40
CA ASN A 142 3.52 -16.49 -33.51
C ASN A 142 4.63 -16.65 -34.55
N GLY A 143 5.89 -16.82 -34.12
CA GLY A 143 6.96 -17.19 -35.04
C GLY A 143 6.62 -18.50 -35.77
N PRO A 144 7.04 -18.68 -37.03
CA PRO A 144 6.64 -19.84 -37.84
C PRO A 144 7.03 -21.20 -37.23
N TYR A 145 7.98 -21.22 -36.29
CA TYR A 145 8.47 -22.43 -35.64
C TYR A 145 8.02 -22.58 -34.18
N SER A 146 7.55 -21.51 -33.51
CA SER A 146 7.19 -21.57 -32.09
C SER A 146 5.96 -22.43 -31.83
N GLN A 147 5.04 -22.50 -32.80
CA GLN A 147 3.81 -23.28 -32.71
C GLN A 147 4.07 -24.80 -32.64
N PHE A 148 5.14 -25.26 -33.31
CA PHE A 148 5.51 -26.67 -33.43
C PHE A 148 6.43 -27.18 -32.30
N LEU A 149 6.86 -26.30 -31.39
CA LEU A 149 7.68 -26.71 -30.25
C LEU A 149 6.85 -27.54 -29.25
N PRO A 150 7.42 -28.61 -28.67
CA PRO A 150 6.84 -29.28 -27.51
C PRO A 150 6.62 -28.30 -26.35
N GLU A 151 5.63 -28.56 -25.49
CA GLU A 151 5.28 -27.67 -24.38
C GLU A 151 6.46 -27.39 -23.44
N SER A 152 7.23 -28.42 -23.09
CA SER A 152 8.43 -28.28 -22.26
C SER A 152 9.48 -27.37 -22.87
N GLU A 153 9.62 -27.38 -24.19
CA GLU A 153 10.57 -26.53 -24.91
C GLU A 153 10.08 -25.09 -24.99
N LYS A 154 8.76 -24.88 -25.17
CA LYS A 154 8.14 -23.54 -25.08
C LYS A 154 8.38 -22.90 -23.72
N ILE A 155 8.13 -23.66 -22.64
CA ILE A 155 8.35 -23.24 -21.25
C ILE A 155 9.82 -22.87 -21.05
N ARG A 156 10.76 -23.75 -21.43
CA ARG A 156 12.20 -23.48 -21.29
C ARG A 156 12.65 -22.22 -22.03
N GLN A 157 12.24 -22.05 -23.29
CA GLN A 157 12.65 -20.89 -24.09
C GLN A 157 12.03 -19.58 -23.58
N ALA A 158 10.74 -19.60 -23.22
CA ALA A 158 10.08 -18.43 -22.64
C ALA A 158 10.71 -18.05 -21.29
N ALA A 159 11.01 -19.03 -20.44
CA ALA A 159 11.70 -18.81 -19.18
C ALA A 159 13.10 -18.21 -19.40
N ALA A 160 13.87 -18.72 -20.36
CA ALA A 160 15.18 -18.18 -20.69
C ALA A 160 15.12 -16.71 -21.15
N LEU A 161 14.16 -16.37 -22.03
CA LEU A 161 13.97 -15.01 -22.54
C LEU A 161 13.59 -14.04 -21.42
N LEU A 162 12.58 -14.39 -20.62
CA LEU A 162 12.13 -13.56 -19.49
C LEU A 162 13.22 -13.46 -18.40
N ARG A 163 13.96 -14.53 -18.13
CA ARG A 163 15.06 -14.52 -17.15
C ARG A 163 16.18 -13.60 -17.61
N SER A 164 16.51 -13.57 -18.92
CA SER A 164 17.46 -12.60 -19.47
C SER A 164 16.99 -11.16 -19.28
N GLN A 165 15.69 -10.89 -19.44
CA GLN A 165 15.12 -9.56 -19.20
C GLN A 165 15.17 -9.17 -17.72
N VAL A 166 14.92 -10.11 -16.79
CA VAL A 166 15.04 -9.84 -15.34
C VAL A 166 16.50 -9.63 -14.95
N GLN A 167 17.43 -10.43 -15.50
CA GLN A 167 18.86 -10.30 -15.23
C GLN A 167 19.43 -8.96 -15.72
N SER A 168 18.93 -8.40 -16.82
CA SER A 168 19.35 -7.07 -17.28
C SER A 168 18.95 -5.97 -16.28
N GLN A 169 17.96 -6.21 -15.42
CA GLN A 169 17.58 -5.30 -14.34
C GLN A 169 18.54 -5.34 -13.14
N LEU A 170 19.48 -6.29 -13.06
CA LEU A 170 20.42 -6.45 -11.93
C LEU A 170 21.74 -5.67 -12.09
N GLY A 171 21.77 -4.69 -12.99
CA GLY A 171 22.94 -3.82 -13.19
C GLY A 171 23.20 -2.88 -12.03
N TRP A 172 24.44 -2.35 -11.96
CA TRP A 172 24.88 -1.42 -10.92
C TRP A 172 24.03 -0.14 -10.85
N PHE A 173 23.51 0.33 -11.99
CA PHE A 173 22.62 1.50 -12.06
C PHE A 173 21.33 1.25 -11.27
N ASN A 174 20.66 0.14 -11.54
CA ASN A 174 19.45 -0.24 -10.83
C ASN A 174 19.72 -0.59 -9.36
N TRP A 175 20.87 -1.17 -9.05
CA TRP A 175 21.29 -1.39 -7.65
C TRP A 175 21.41 -0.09 -6.86
N LEU A 176 21.90 0.99 -7.49
CA LEU A 176 22.10 2.28 -6.84
C LEU A 176 20.80 3.10 -6.70
N PHE A 177 19.91 3.01 -7.69
CA PHE A 177 18.76 3.91 -7.79
C PHE A 177 17.41 3.27 -7.45
N LEU A 178 17.28 1.95 -7.46
CA LEU A 178 16.04 1.28 -7.04
C LEU A 178 15.96 1.12 -5.51
N PRO A 179 14.75 1.11 -4.92
CA PRO A 179 14.55 0.70 -3.54
C PRO A 179 15.10 -0.72 -3.32
N SER A 180 15.72 -0.93 -2.16
CA SER A 180 16.33 -2.23 -1.81
C SER A 180 15.37 -3.39 -1.98
N ALA A 181 14.12 -3.25 -1.55
CA ALA A 181 13.09 -4.28 -1.69
C ALA A 181 12.83 -4.68 -3.15
N GLN A 182 12.73 -3.70 -4.05
CA GLN A 182 12.48 -3.94 -5.48
C GLN A 182 13.69 -4.62 -6.15
N TYR A 183 14.89 -4.17 -5.82
CA TYR A 183 16.12 -4.82 -6.30
C TYR A 183 16.23 -6.27 -5.81
N GLN A 184 15.90 -6.55 -4.54
CA GLN A 184 15.89 -7.92 -4.01
C GLN A 184 14.83 -8.80 -4.68
N GLN A 185 13.68 -8.25 -5.09
CA GLN A 185 12.67 -9.01 -5.85
C GLN A 185 13.22 -9.46 -7.20
N PHE A 186 13.90 -8.59 -7.95
CA PHE A 186 14.54 -8.99 -9.21
C PHE A 186 15.60 -10.05 -8.98
N LYS A 187 16.41 -9.90 -7.93
CA LYS A 187 17.45 -10.87 -7.58
C LYS A 187 16.86 -12.23 -7.22
N MET A 188 15.79 -12.26 -6.42
CA MET A 188 15.07 -13.48 -6.07
C MET A 188 14.49 -14.14 -7.33
N ALA A 189 13.77 -13.39 -8.17
CA ALA A 189 13.18 -13.93 -9.40
C ALA A 189 14.24 -14.51 -10.34
N ALA A 190 15.37 -13.81 -10.53
CA ALA A 190 16.47 -14.28 -11.36
C ALA A 190 17.16 -15.55 -10.83
N SER A 191 17.09 -15.80 -9.51
CA SER A 191 17.69 -16.96 -8.84
C SER A 191 16.84 -18.25 -8.91
N ILE A 192 15.62 -18.18 -9.44
CA ILE A 192 14.74 -19.34 -9.55
C ILE A 192 15.21 -20.22 -10.71
N SER A 193 15.77 -21.38 -10.37
CA SER A 193 16.30 -22.34 -11.33
C SER A 193 15.21 -23.13 -12.06
N ASP A 194 14.07 -23.37 -11.41
CA ASP A 194 12.95 -24.10 -11.98
C ASP A 194 12.18 -23.20 -12.95
N ASP A 195 12.13 -23.58 -14.24
CA ASP A 195 11.52 -22.77 -15.30
C ASP A 195 10.01 -22.62 -15.14
N ASP A 196 9.32 -23.66 -14.70
CA ASP A 196 7.86 -23.63 -14.54
C ASP A 196 7.45 -22.76 -13.35
N LYS A 197 8.17 -22.88 -12.23
CA LYS A 197 8.00 -21.99 -11.06
C LYS A 197 8.33 -20.54 -11.41
N PHE A 198 9.42 -20.31 -12.14
CA PHE A 198 9.79 -18.97 -12.59
C PHE A 198 8.70 -18.37 -13.48
N LEU A 199 8.23 -19.13 -14.48
CA LEU A 199 7.17 -18.67 -15.38
C LEU A 199 5.85 -18.43 -14.66
N THR A 200 5.50 -19.24 -13.67
CA THR A 200 4.30 -19.04 -12.85
C THR A 200 4.30 -17.64 -12.22
N ILE A 201 5.42 -17.27 -11.58
CA ILE A 201 5.59 -15.96 -10.93
C ILE A 201 5.54 -14.83 -11.96
N MET A 202 6.23 -14.98 -13.10
CA MET A 202 6.24 -13.96 -14.15
C MET A 202 4.87 -13.78 -14.80
N ARG A 203 4.15 -14.88 -15.04
CA ARG A 203 2.79 -14.92 -15.59
C ARG A 203 1.82 -14.19 -14.68
N GLU A 204 1.82 -14.51 -13.38
CA GLU A 204 0.96 -13.86 -12.38
C GLU A 204 1.27 -12.36 -12.25
N LYS A 205 2.55 -11.99 -12.20
CA LYS A 205 2.98 -10.59 -12.16
C LYS A 205 2.52 -9.82 -13.40
N ASN A 206 2.70 -10.39 -14.60
CA ASN A 206 2.28 -9.77 -15.85
C ASN A 206 0.75 -9.65 -15.93
N ARG A 207 0.01 -10.72 -15.61
CA ARG A 207 -1.46 -10.74 -15.55
C ARG A 207 -1.96 -9.60 -14.66
N MET A 208 -1.42 -9.49 -13.45
CA MET A 208 -1.83 -8.46 -12.49
C MET A 208 -1.50 -7.05 -12.99
N ALA A 209 -0.29 -6.82 -13.51
CA ALA A 209 0.11 -5.51 -14.01
C ALA A 209 -0.83 -5.02 -15.13
N LEU A 210 -1.15 -5.89 -16.09
CA LEU A 210 -2.04 -5.57 -17.20
C LEU A 210 -3.49 -5.36 -16.75
N LEU A 211 -4.03 -6.24 -15.89
CA LEU A 211 -5.41 -6.11 -15.40
C LEU A 211 -5.59 -4.86 -14.53
N LYS A 212 -4.63 -4.57 -13.63
CA LYS A 212 -4.64 -3.35 -12.81
C LYS A 212 -4.60 -2.11 -13.70
N THR A 213 -3.65 -2.06 -14.63
CA THR A 213 -3.48 -0.91 -15.55
C THR A 213 -4.72 -0.70 -16.41
N ASN A 214 -5.36 -1.78 -16.87
CA ASN A 214 -6.62 -1.73 -17.61
C ASN A 214 -7.69 -0.98 -16.80
N ILE A 215 -7.88 -1.31 -15.53
CA ILE A 215 -8.85 -0.63 -14.67
C ILE A 215 -8.45 0.82 -14.40
N VAL A 216 -7.20 1.09 -14.02
CA VAL A 216 -6.68 2.44 -13.75
C VAL A 216 -7.04 3.42 -14.87
N TYR A 217 -6.93 2.97 -16.12
CA TYR A 217 -7.16 3.79 -17.32
C TYR A 217 -8.50 3.55 -18.02
N THR A 218 -9.47 2.89 -17.36
CA THR A 218 -10.84 2.75 -17.91
C THR A 218 -11.91 3.26 -16.96
N SER A 219 -11.79 2.95 -15.67
CA SER A 219 -12.73 3.37 -14.62
C SER A 219 -12.06 3.85 -13.34
N GLY A 220 -10.75 3.67 -13.22
CA GLY A 220 -9.97 3.98 -12.04
C GLY A 220 -9.41 5.42 -12.02
N PRO A 221 -8.43 5.68 -11.13
CA PRO A 221 -7.96 7.03 -10.86
C PRO A 221 -7.35 7.74 -12.07
N GLY A 222 -6.66 7.02 -12.95
CA GLY A 222 -6.09 7.59 -14.18
C GLY A 222 -7.17 8.06 -15.16
N ALA A 223 -8.23 7.27 -15.33
CA ALA A 223 -9.40 7.65 -16.14
C ALA A 223 -10.13 8.86 -15.57
N VAL A 224 -10.33 8.89 -14.24
CA VAL A 224 -10.97 10.03 -13.55
C VAL A 224 -10.14 11.31 -13.72
N ALA A 225 -8.84 11.27 -13.40
CA ALA A 225 -7.97 12.44 -13.51
C ALA A 225 -7.89 12.97 -14.95
N GLN A 226 -7.72 12.07 -15.92
CA GLN A 226 -7.72 12.44 -17.34
C GLN A 226 -9.06 13.03 -17.80
N SER A 227 -10.19 12.46 -17.39
CA SER A 227 -11.51 12.96 -17.76
C SER A 227 -11.79 14.35 -17.19
N TRP A 228 -11.38 14.56 -15.95
CA TRP A 228 -11.68 15.78 -15.22
C TRP A 228 -10.77 16.92 -15.65
N LEU A 229 -9.47 16.67 -15.72
CA LEU A 229 -8.45 17.70 -15.91
C LEU A 229 -7.88 17.73 -17.34
N GLY A 230 -8.22 16.74 -18.18
CA GLY A 230 -7.84 16.68 -19.59
C GLY A 230 -6.38 16.28 -19.85
N ARG A 231 -5.57 16.18 -18.81
CA ARG A 231 -4.16 15.78 -18.84
C ARG A 231 -3.71 15.37 -17.43
N LEU A 232 -2.55 14.72 -17.33
CA LEU A 232 -1.93 14.34 -16.04
C LEU A 232 -0.70 15.16 -15.67
N PHE A 233 -0.07 15.87 -16.61
CA PHE A 233 1.13 16.64 -16.35
C PHE A 233 0.82 18.13 -16.31
N PHE A 234 1.31 18.79 -15.28
CA PHE A 234 1.04 20.21 -15.01
C PHE A 234 2.31 20.90 -14.55
N LYS A 235 2.33 22.23 -14.72
CA LYS A 235 3.31 23.05 -14.03
C LYS A 235 3.02 23.06 -12.53
N ARG A 236 4.06 23.16 -11.72
CA ARG A 236 3.95 23.19 -10.26
C ARG A 236 3.07 24.35 -9.77
N GLU A 237 3.16 25.52 -10.40
CA GLU A 237 2.31 26.66 -10.07
C GLU A 237 0.83 26.34 -10.33
N GLU A 238 0.53 25.68 -11.45
CA GLU A 238 -0.83 25.28 -11.80
C GLU A 238 -1.40 24.26 -10.81
N ILE A 239 -0.56 23.35 -10.31
CA ILE A 239 -0.95 22.43 -9.24
C ILE A 239 -1.33 23.20 -7.98
N ASN A 240 -0.50 24.13 -7.54
CA ASN A 240 -0.74 24.88 -6.31
C ASN A 240 -2.01 25.73 -6.39
N GLU A 241 -2.20 26.45 -7.49
CA GLU A 241 -3.26 27.46 -7.59
C GLU A 241 -4.60 26.86 -8.02
N ARG A 242 -4.59 25.82 -8.86
CA ARG A 242 -5.82 25.34 -9.51
C ARG A 242 -6.23 23.94 -9.09
N ILE A 243 -5.29 23.10 -8.68
CA ILE A 243 -5.56 21.67 -8.44
C ILE A 243 -5.55 21.34 -6.95
N ALA A 244 -4.59 21.87 -6.19
CA ALA A 244 -4.48 21.64 -4.75
C ALA A 244 -5.78 21.97 -3.99
N PRO A 245 -6.55 23.02 -4.32
CA PRO A 245 -7.83 23.29 -3.66
C PRO A 245 -8.90 22.19 -3.79
N PHE A 246 -8.72 21.23 -4.71
CA PHE A 246 -9.57 20.04 -4.83
C PHE A 246 -9.06 18.85 -3.99
N SER A 247 -7.87 18.95 -3.39
CA SER A 247 -7.26 17.87 -2.60
C SER A 247 -7.65 17.97 -1.13
N PHE A 248 -7.96 16.83 -0.50
CA PHE A 248 -8.08 16.75 0.96
C PHE A 248 -6.82 17.27 1.70
N ALA A 249 -5.63 17.01 1.16
CA ALA A 249 -4.37 17.42 1.77
C ALA A 249 -4.21 18.95 1.87
N HIS A 250 -4.79 19.71 0.93
CA HIS A 250 -4.77 21.18 0.98
C HIS A 250 -5.47 21.72 2.23
N TYR A 251 -6.50 21.02 2.71
CA TYR A 251 -7.24 21.33 3.93
C TYR A 251 -6.75 20.53 5.15
N ARG A 252 -5.61 19.84 5.03
CA ARG A 252 -5.03 18.95 6.07
C ARG A 252 -5.94 17.78 6.48
N LEU A 253 -6.85 17.37 5.59
CA LEU A 253 -7.76 16.25 5.78
C LEU A 253 -7.13 14.89 5.43
N ASP A 254 -5.93 14.89 4.86
CA ASP A 254 -5.14 13.68 4.56
C ASP A 254 -4.74 12.90 5.81
N LYS A 255 -4.70 13.54 6.98
CA LYS A 255 -4.49 12.89 8.28
C LYS A 255 -5.76 12.27 8.87
N VAL A 256 -6.92 12.80 8.49
CA VAL A 256 -8.24 12.31 8.91
C VAL A 256 -8.59 11.02 8.18
N PHE A 257 -8.35 11.00 6.87
CA PHE A 257 -8.59 9.83 6.02
C PHE A 257 -7.29 9.03 5.85
N ILE A 258 -7.00 8.18 6.83
CA ILE A 258 -5.79 7.36 6.80
C ILE A 258 -5.91 6.33 5.67
N SER A 259 -5.21 6.61 4.57
CA SER A 259 -5.09 5.71 3.41
C SER A 259 -3.65 5.62 2.93
N ASP A 260 -3.12 4.38 2.92
CA ASP A 260 -1.79 4.09 2.39
C ASP A 260 -1.70 4.31 0.86
N ASN A 261 -2.84 4.43 0.17
CA ASN A 261 -2.92 4.65 -1.27
C ASN A 261 -2.78 6.13 -1.69
N GLY A 262 -2.87 7.08 -0.77
CA GLY A 262 -2.73 8.51 -1.09
C GLY A 262 -1.29 8.88 -1.47
N MET A 263 -1.09 9.86 -2.34
CA MET A 263 0.21 10.48 -2.59
C MET A 263 0.19 11.90 -2.02
N PRO A 264 1.24 12.38 -1.33
CA PRO A 264 1.31 13.79 -0.97
C PRO A 264 1.46 14.66 -2.23
N LEU A 265 1.14 15.94 -2.11
CA LEU A 265 1.49 16.94 -3.12
C LEU A 265 3.02 17.13 -3.15
N HIS A 266 3.57 17.27 -4.35
CA HIS A 266 4.99 17.47 -4.63
C HIS A 266 5.90 16.33 -4.16
N ALA A 267 5.38 15.10 -4.12
CA ALA A 267 6.17 13.92 -3.80
C ALA A 267 7.37 13.82 -4.74
N ASN A 268 8.53 13.46 -4.22
CA ASN A 268 9.66 13.16 -5.09
C ASN A 268 9.56 11.73 -5.66
N ALA A 269 10.34 11.43 -6.71
CA ALA A 269 10.32 10.12 -7.34
C ALA A 269 10.63 8.96 -6.37
N LYS A 270 11.47 9.19 -5.35
CA LYS A 270 11.81 8.17 -4.35
C LYS A 270 10.62 7.86 -3.44
N GLU A 271 9.89 8.87 -3.00
CA GLU A 271 8.65 8.73 -2.22
C GLU A 271 7.57 8.03 -3.03
N ALA A 272 7.38 8.44 -4.29
CA ALA A 272 6.44 7.81 -5.20
C ALA A 272 6.76 6.33 -5.38
N LEU A 273 8.02 6.01 -5.69
CA LEU A 273 8.48 4.65 -5.88
C LEU A 273 8.36 3.81 -4.60
N ALA A 274 8.65 4.37 -3.42
CA ALA A 274 8.49 3.67 -2.15
C ALA A 274 7.02 3.32 -1.86
N LYS A 275 6.09 4.26 -2.05
CA LYS A 275 4.65 4.00 -1.91
C LYS A 275 4.14 2.97 -2.92
N MET A 276 4.60 3.05 -4.16
CA MET A 276 4.17 2.16 -5.24
C MET A 276 4.79 0.76 -5.16
N SER A 277 5.99 0.63 -4.59
CA SER A 277 6.67 -0.67 -4.37
C SER A 277 6.10 -1.45 -3.19
N GLY A 278 5.39 -0.78 -2.28
CA GLY A 278 4.81 -1.37 -1.06
C GLY A 278 3.51 -2.14 -1.25
N THR A 279 3.00 -2.27 -2.49
CA THR A 279 1.69 -2.87 -2.72
C THR A 279 1.82 -4.39 -2.90
N GLU A 280 1.87 -5.12 -1.79
CA GLU A 280 1.44 -6.52 -1.80
C GLU A 280 0.02 -6.60 -2.40
N LEU A 281 -0.24 -7.66 -3.17
CA LEU A 281 -1.56 -7.94 -3.74
C LEU A 281 -2.65 -7.86 -2.65
N GLY A 282 -3.69 -7.03 -2.89
CA GLY A 282 -4.82 -6.88 -1.98
C GLY A 282 -4.54 -6.12 -0.67
N LYS A 283 -3.31 -5.63 -0.44
CA LYS A 283 -2.98 -4.86 0.77
C LYS A 283 -3.57 -3.46 0.74
N THR A 284 -3.38 -2.76 -0.38
CA THR A 284 -3.80 -1.38 -0.53
C THR A 284 -4.80 -1.19 -1.68
N ASN A 285 -4.68 -1.92 -2.80
CA ASN A 285 -5.63 -1.79 -3.92
C ASN A 285 -6.82 -2.75 -3.76
N ASP A 286 -8.04 -2.28 -4.03
CA ASP A 286 -9.20 -3.17 -4.16
C ASP A 286 -9.10 -4.00 -5.46
N LEU A 287 -8.91 -5.30 -5.26
CA LEU A 287 -8.82 -6.30 -6.32
C LEU A 287 -9.98 -7.32 -6.22
N SER A 288 -11.02 -7.03 -5.44
CA SER A 288 -12.17 -7.94 -5.19
C SER A 288 -12.92 -8.39 -6.46
N TRP A 289 -12.70 -7.73 -7.58
CA TRP A 289 -13.23 -8.07 -8.89
C TRP A 289 -12.38 -9.11 -9.67
N LEU A 290 -11.23 -9.51 -9.11
CA LEU A 290 -10.39 -10.62 -9.59
C LEU A 290 -10.39 -11.75 -8.56
N GLU A 291 -10.31 -13.00 -9.03
CA GLU A 291 -10.20 -14.18 -8.17
C GLU A 291 -8.98 -14.09 -7.24
N GLU A 292 -7.84 -13.63 -7.76
CA GLU A 292 -6.62 -13.43 -6.98
C GLU A 292 -6.80 -12.39 -5.87
N GLY A 293 -7.59 -11.35 -6.14
CA GLY A 293 -7.90 -10.33 -5.14
C GLY A 293 -8.92 -10.80 -4.11
N GLN A 294 -9.93 -11.58 -4.51
CA GLN A 294 -10.86 -12.24 -3.58
C GLN A 294 -10.12 -13.19 -2.65
N ASN A 295 -9.23 -14.02 -3.20
CA ASN A 295 -8.40 -14.93 -2.42
C ASN A 295 -7.48 -14.17 -1.46
N ALA A 296 -6.87 -13.06 -1.90
CA ALA A 296 -6.07 -12.20 -1.03
C ALA A 296 -6.90 -11.58 0.11
N THR A 297 -8.15 -11.18 -0.17
CA THR A 297 -9.11 -10.70 0.85
C THR A 297 -9.42 -11.79 1.87
N VAL A 298 -9.74 -13.02 1.45
CA VAL A 298 -10.00 -14.13 2.38
C VAL A 298 -8.79 -14.41 3.26
N VAL A 299 -7.58 -14.47 2.70
CA VAL A 299 -6.35 -14.67 3.48
C VAL A 299 -6.13 -13.53 4.48
N ARG A 300 -6.41 -12.29 4.06
CA ARG A 300 -6.33 -11.11 4.93
C ARG A 300 -7.36 -11.17 6.06
N GLU A 301 -8.61 -11.50 5.77
CA GLU A 301 -9.68 -11.65 6.75
C GLU A 301 -9.34 -12.76 7.76
N GLN A 302 -8.80 -13.89 7.31
CA GLN A 302 -8.31 -14.94 8.21
C GLN A 302 -7.17 -14.45 9.11
N LYS A 303 -6.23 -13.64 8.59
CA LYS A 303 -5.17 -13.02 9.40
C LYS A 303 -5.74 -12.03 10.41
N ILE A 304 -6.71 -11.20 10.01
CA ILE A 304 -7.39 -10.25 10.90
C ILE A 304 -8.12 -11.03 11.98
N GLN A 305 -8.90 -12.05 11.63
CA GLN A 305 -9.62 -12.88 12.61
C GLN A 305 -8.66 -13.50 13.63
N LYS A 306 -7.52 -14.04 13.17
CA LYS A 306 -6.47 -14.53 14.08
C LYS A 306 -5.91 -13.43 14.99
N ILE A 307 -5.76 -12.21 14.50
CA ILE A 307 -5.34 -11.08 15.35
C ILE A 307 -6.44 -10.79 16.39
N LEU A 308 -7.70 -10.71 15.98
CA LEU A 308 -8.84 -10.46 16.89
C LEU A 308 -8.93 -11.51 17.99
N ASP A 309 -8.83 -12.79 17.62
CA ASP A 309 -8.93 -13.92 18.55
C ASP A 309 -7.78 -13.93 19.56
N ASN A 310 -6.58 -13.52 19.14
CA ASN A 310 -5.37 -13.57 19.98
C ASN A 310 -5.10 -12.28 20.75
N LEU A 311 -5.63 -11.12 20.34
CA LEU A 311 -5.26 -9.84 20.93
C LEU A 311 -5.56 -9.75 22.45
N PRO A 312 -6.73 -10.20 22.94
CA PRO A 312 -6.98 -10.30 24.39
C PRO A 312 -5.95 -11.17 25.13
N GLN A 313 -5.58 -12.31 24.53
CA GLN A 313 -4.56 -13.21 25.08
C GLN A 313 -3.17 -12.56 25.07
N ASN A 314 -2.83 -11.81 24.03
CA ASN A 314 -1.56 -11.09 23.93
C ASN A 314 -1.42 -10.03 25.02
N PHE A 315 -2.49 -9.29 25.34
CA PHE A 315 -2.51 -8.38 26.50
C PHE A 315 -2.26 -9.15 27.80
N GLN A 316 -2.93 -10.28 28.00
CA GLN A 316 -2.76 -11.10 29.21
C GLN A 316 -1.34 -11.67 29.34
N GLU A 317 -0.76 -12.16 28.25
CA GLU A 317 0.64 -12.60 28.21
C GLU A 317 1.61 -11.45 28.48
N MET A 318 1.29 -10.25 27.97
CA MET A 318 2.09 -9.06 28.21
C MET A 318 2.08 -8.65 29.69
N ARG A 319 0.94 -8.78 30.40
CA ARG A 319 0.89 -8.62 31.88
C ARG A 319 1.92 -9.53 32.54
N GLY A 320 1.99 -10.79 32.14
CA GLY A 320 2.97 -11.77 32.64
C GLY A 320 4.41 -11.40 32.30
N LYS A 321 4.70 -10.97 31.07
CA LYS A 321 6.04 -10.52 30.64
C LYS A 321 6.51 -9.30 31.43
N VAL A 322 5.62 -8.32 31.65
CA VAL A 322 5.91 -7.13 32.46
C VAL A 322 6.24 -7.51 33.90
N GLN A 323 5.43 -8.39 34.52
CA GLN A 323 5.68 -8.89 35.88
C GLN A 323 7.01 -9.65 36.00
N ALA A 324 7.30 -10.54 35.04
CA ALA A 324 8.56 -11.29 35.00
C ALA A 324 9.77 -10.36 34.85
N HIS A 325 9.66 -9.33 34.01
CA HIS A 325 10.72 -8.35 33.80
C HIS A 325 10.95 -7.45 35.02
N ILE A 326 9.90 -7.06 35.75
CA ILE A 326 10.04 -6.36 37.05
C ILE A 326 10.86 -7.23 38.01
N LYS A 327 10.48 -8.49 38.21
CA LYS A 327 11.19 -9.41 39.10
C LYS A 327 12.66 -9.58 38.71
N LYS A 328 12.94 -9.66 37.41
CA LYS A 328 14.32 -9.74 36.90
C LYS A 328 15.13 -8.50 37.27
N ILE A 329 14.58 -7.29 37.10
CA ILE A 329 15.27 -6.05 37.48
C ILE A 329 15.47 -5.97 39.00
N GLU A 330 14.48 -6.41 39.80
CA GLU A 330 14.58 -6.44 41.27
C GLU A 330 15.69 -7.39 41.75
N VAL A 331 15.76 -8.61 41.22
CA VAL A 331 16.85 -9.55 41.51
C VAL A 331 18.21 -8.97 41.10
N ASP A 332 18.28 -8.32 39.93
CA ASP A 332 19.51 -7.68 39.45
C ASP A 332 19.95 -6.51 40.35
N LEU A 333 19.01 -5.84 41.04
CA LEU A 333 19.28 -4.76 42.01
C LEU A 333 19.79 -5.29 43.35
N GLU A 334 19.38 -6.49 43.75
CA GLU A 334 19.85 -7.15 44.98
C GLU A 334 21.22 -7.82 44.81
N GLY A 335 21.65 -8.09 43.57
CA GLY A 335 22.92 -8.73 43.26
C GLY A 335 24.18 -7.85 43.45
N CYS A 336 25.36 -8.46 43.29
CA CYS A 336 26.66 -7.82 43.52
C CYS A 336 26.96 -6.56 42.68
N PHE A 337 26.15 -6.28 41.65
CA PHE A 337 26.24 -5.09 40.80
C PHE A 337 24.99 -4.19 40.88
N GLY A 338 24.22 -4.28 41.98
CA GLY A 338 23.00 -3.50 42.17
C GLY A 338 23.15 -1.98 42.04
N PHE A 339 24.37 -1.45 42.25
CA PHE A 339 24.70 -0.04 42.08
C PHE A 339 24.76 0.41 40.61
N TYR A 340 24.94 -0.51 39.66
CA TYR A 340 25.08 -0.17 38.24
C TYR A 340 23.74 0.28 37.65
N ARG A 341 23.67 1.53 37.16
CA ARG A 341 22.46 2.15 36.60
C ARG A 341 21.25 2.06 37.53
N TYR A 342 21.51 2.23 38.83
CA TYR A 342 20.50 2.12 39.90
C TYR A 342 19.28 3.02 39.63
N ARG A 343 19.52 4.28 39.25
CA ARG A 343 18.47 5.26 38.94
C ARG A 343 17.59 4.81 37.77
N GLU A 344 18.21 4.35 36.69
CA GLU A 344 17.52 3.90 35.48
C GLU A 344 16.72 2.63 35.73
N ARG A 345 17.26 1.69 36.52
CA ARG A 345 16.56 0.46 36.92
C ARG A 345 15.32 0.77 37.77
N HIS A 346 15.41 1.68 38.74
CA HIS A 346 14.24 2.14 39.49
C HIS A 346 13.24 2.93 38.65
N ALA A 347 13.70 3.69 37.65
CA ALA A 347 12.81 4.35 36.69
C ALA A 347 12.03 3.32 35.85
N LYS A 348 12.69 2.24 35.39
CA LYS A 348 12.06 1.14 34.67
C LYS A 348 11.03 0.40 35.51
N ILE A 349 11.36 0.05 36.77
CA ILE A 349 10.42 -0.60 37.68
C ILE A 349 9.18 0.28 37.87
N ARG A 350 9.35 1.57 38.17
CA ARG A 350 8.22 2.50 38.34
C ARG A 350 7.35 2.59 37.09
N ALA A 351 7.96 2.67 35.91
CA ALA A 351 7.22 2.70 34.66
C ALA A 351 6.43 1.40 34.45
N LEU A 352 7.06 0.24 34.60
CA LEU A 352 6.41 -1.07 34.43
C LEU A 352 5.30 -1.31 35.47
N GLN A 353 5.48 -0.88 36.72
CA GLN A 353 4.45 -0.91 37.75
C GLN A 353 3.27 0.00 37.39
N GLY A 354 3.54 1.22 36.87
CA GLY A 354 2.49 2.11 36.35
C GLY A 354 1.78 1.54 35.14
N ILE A 355 2.43 0.71 34.33
CA ILE A 355 1.77 -0.04 33.24
C ILE A 355 0.84 -1.11 33.81
N LEU A 356 1.27 -1.84 34.85
CA LEU A 356 0.45 -2.86 35.50
C LEU A 356 -0.84 -2.31 36.12
N THR A 357 -0.92 -1.03 36.49
CA THR A 357 -2.16 -0.44 37.02
C THR A 357 -3.27 -0.34 35.97
N HIS A 358 -2.93 -0.41 34.68
CA HIS A 358 -3.91 -0.44 33.59
C HIS A 358 -4.45 -1.86 33.31
N PHE A 359 -3.88 -2.88 33.96
CA PHE A 359 -4.40 -4.24 33.93
C PHE A 359 -5.32 -4.51 35.11
N SER A 360 -6.55 -4.90 34.81
CA SER A 360 -7.49 -5.50 35.76
C SER A 360 -7.69 -6.99 35.47
N ASP A 361 -8.36 -7.71 36.36
CA ASP A 361 -8.50 -9.17 36.23
C ASP A 361 -9.39 -9.62 35.06
N GLY A 362 -10.18 -8.72 34.49
CA GLY A 362 -11.01 -9.01 33.31
C GLY A 362 -10.88 -8.01 32.17
N PHE A 363 -10.01 -7.00 32.27
CA PHE A 363 -9.84 -6.01 31.21
C PHE A 363 -8.48 -5.31 31.25
N PHE A 364 -8.10 -4.69 30.14
CA PHE A 364 -7.01 -3.73 30.04
C PHE A 364 -7.57 -2.36 29.63
N ASP A 365 -7.17 -1.30 30.35
CA ASP A 365 -7.56 0.09 30.08
C ASP A 365 -6.66 0.71 28.99
N VAL A 366 -7.12 0.65 27.74
CA VAL A 366 -6.37 1.13 26.58
C VAL A 366 -6.24 2.66 26.63
N ASP A 367 -7.34 3.35 26.89
CA ASP A 367 -7.36 4.82 26.93
C ASP A 367 -6.54 5.35 28.11
N GLY A 368 -6.65 4.74 29.29
CA GLY A 368 -5.84 5.06 30.45
C GLY A 368 -4.34 4.88 30.19
N PHE A 369 -3.95 3.77 29.57
CA PHE A 369 -2.54 3.52 29.21
C PHE A 369 -2.01 4.54 28.20
N GLN A 370 -2.77 4.82 27.13
CA GLN A 370 -2.35 5.76 26.09
C GLN A 370 -2.21 7.19 26.64
N ASN A 371 -3.13 7.63 27.50
CA ASN A 371 -3.05 8.93 28.18
C ASN A 371 -1.80 9.04 29.09
N ALA A 372 -1.38 7.92 29.69
CA ALA A 372 -0.21 7.86 30.54
C ALA A 372 1.12 7.64 29.78
N LEU A 373 1.10 7.40 28.47
CA LEU A 373 2.25 6.93 27.70
C LEU A 373 3.48 7.83 27.77
N ASN A 374 3.28 9.16 27.83
CA ASN A 374 4.36 10.13 27.95
C ASN A 374 5.18 9.95 29.24
N ASN A 375 4.56 9.42 30.30
CA ASN A 375 5.23 9.13 31.56
C ASN A 375 6.18 7.92 31.46
N TYR A 376 6.04 7.11 30.41
CA TYR A 376 6.79 5.86 30.23
C TYR A 376 7.93 5.97 29.21
N ARG A 377 8.15 7.15 28.59
CA ARG A 377 9.08 7.33 27.46
C ARG A 377 10.34 8.15 27.77
N SER A 378 10.86 8.10 28.99
CA SER A 378 12.09 8.82 29.35
C SER A 378 13.38 8.11 28.90
N ASN A 379 14.48 8.87 28.82
CA ASN A 379 15.82 8.33 28.52
C ASN A 379 16.25 7.29 29.55
N ASP A 380 15.94 7.50 30.83
CA ASP A 380 16.26 6.55 31.91
C ASP A 380 15.51 5.21 31.73
N ILE A 381 14.28 5.23 31.22
CA ILE A 381 13.46 4.03 30.97
C ILE A 381 13.96 3.27 29.72
N SER A 382 14.40 4.01 28.70
CA SER A 382 14.91 3.44 27.45
C SER A 382 16.40 3.07 27.50
N ALA A 383 17.12 3.40 28.57
CA ALA A 383 18.56 3.15 28.70
C ALA A 383 18.92 1.66 28.70
N SER A 384 19.75 1.22 27.74
CA SER A 384 20.34 -0.14 27.69
C SER A 384 21.77 -0.09 27.12
N LEU A 385 22.54 -1.16 27.27
CA LEU A 385 23.82 -1.33 26.56
C LEU A 385 23.60 -1.82 25.12
N TRP A 386 22.49 -2.52 24.87
CA TRP A 386 22.07 -3.02 23.57
C TRP A 386 20.61 -2.61 23.32
N LYS A 387 19.67 -3.57 23.21
CA LYS A 387 18.24 -3.30 23.10
C LYS A 387 17.58 -3.20 24.49
N SER A 388 16.73 -2.20 24.71
CA SER A 388 15.99 -2.05 25.97
C SER A 388 14.75 -2.94 25.94
N GLU A 389 14.74 -3.97 26.79
CA GLU A 389 13.59 -4.86 26.98
C GLU A 389 12.37 -4.09 27.49
N THR A 390 12.55 -3.13 28.40
CA THR A 390 11.47 -2.25 28.89
C THR A 390 10.86 -1.43 27.76
N LYS A 391 11.68 -0.87 26.87
CA LYS A 391 11.19 -0.13 25.70
C LYS A 391 10.42 -1.05 24.75
N ALA A 392 10.94 -2.25 24.49
CA ALA A 392 10.27 -3.22 23.62
C ALA A 392 8.88 -3.60 24.15
N LEU A 393 8.74 -3.86 25.46
CA LEU A 393 7.43 -4.16 26.07
C LEU A 393 6.44 -3.00 25.95
N ILE A 394 6.92 -1.75 26.10
CA ILE A 394 6.08 -0.56 25.92
C ILE A 394 5.65 -0.41 24.47
N ASP A 395 6.59 -0.57 23.53
CA ASP A 395 6.32 -0.44 22.09
C ASP A 395 5.32 -1.54 21.63
N ASP A 396 5.46 -2.77 22.13
CA ASP A 396 4.51 -3.86 21.85
C ASP A 396 3.11 -3.56 22.42
N LEU A 397 3.01 -3.01 23.65
CA LEU A 397 1.74 -2.60 24.23
C LEU A 397 1.08 -1.47 23.45
N VAL A 398 1.86 -0.48 23.00
CA VAL A 398 1.35 0.61 22.14
C VAL A 398 0.77 0.01 20.85
N GLN A 399 1.48 -0.93 20.22
CA GLN A 399 0.98 -1.62 19.04
C GLN A 399 -0.32 -2.38 19.32
N PHE A 400 -0.43 -3.09 20.45
CA PHE A 400 -1.67 -3.78 20.82
C PHE A 400 -2.82 -2.81 21.06
N CYS A 401 -2.57 -1.65 21.68
CA CYS A 401 -3.56 -0.59 21.89
C CYS A 401 -4.07 -0.01 20.57
N GLU A 402 -3.16 0.28 19.64
CA GLU A 402 -3.51 0.74 18.28
C GLU A 402 -4.37 -0.29 17.55
N GLN A 403 -3.98 -1.57 17.61
CA GLN A 403 -4.77 -2.66 17.02
C GLN A 403 -6.15 -2.77 17.66
N ALA A 404 -6.26 -2.72 18.98
CA ALA A 404 -7.53 -2.81 19.69
C ALA A 404 -8.50 -1.70 19.28
N LYS A 405 -8.02 -0.47 19.13
CA LYS A 405 -8.82 0.66 18.65
C LYS A 405 -9.22 0.50 17.18
N ASN A 406 -8.26 0.17 16.32
CA ASN A 406 -8.48 0.03 14.88
C ASN A 406 -9.48 -1.08 14.53
N TYR A 407 -9.60 -2.09 15.39
CA TYR A 407 -10.52 -3.21 15.22
C TYR A 407 -11.76 -3.15 16.12
N GLU A 408 -12.02 -2.00 16.77
CA GLU A 408 -13.21 -1.78 17.60
C GLU A 408 -13.38 -2.82 18.74
N LEU A 409 -12.26 -3.30 19.29
CA LEU A 409 -12.25 -4.24 20.43
C LEU A 409 -12.38 -3.54 21.79
N THR A 410 -12.38 -2.21 21.80
CA THR A 410 -12.60 -1.41 23.01
C THR A 410 -14.08 -1.14 23.24
N ASN A 411 -14.55 -1.31 24.47
CA ASN A 411 -15.89 -0.87 24.87
C ASN A 411 -16.01 0.67 24.93
N SER A 412 -17.18 1.19 25.29
CA SER A 412 -17.43 2.63 25.42
C SER A 412 -16.60 3.34 26.50
N GLN A 413 -15.87 2.60 27.33
CA GLN A 413 -14.94 3.11 28.34
C GLN A 413 -13.47 3.00 27.89
N GLY A 414 -13.21 2.59 26.65
CA GLY A 414 -11.85 2.44 26.13
C GLY A 414 -11.14 1.18 26.63
N GLN A 415 -11.87 0.14 27.04
CA GLN A 415 -11.30 -1.06 27.64
C GLN A 415 -11.42 -2.28 26.74
N VAL A 416 -10.39 -3.13 26.75
CA VAL A 416 -10.38 -4.45 26.08
C VAL A 416 -10.62 -5.54 27.12
N SER A 417 -11.63 -6.38 26.91
CA SER A 417 -11.89 -7.54 27.77
C SER A 417 -10.75 -8.55 27.66
N LEU A 418 -10.28 -9.05 28.80
CA LEU A 418 -9.25 -10.08 28.89
C LEU A 418 -9.88 -11.43 29.25
N PRO A 419 -9.31 -12.54 28.77
CA PRO A 419 -9.76 -13.87 29.19
C PRO A 419 -9.54 -14.02 30.70
N VAL A 420 -10.61 -14.38 31.40
CA VAL A 420 -10.56 -14.65 32.85
C VAL A 420 -9.66 -15.86 33.08
N LEU A 421 -8.65 -15.70 33.93
CA LEU A 421 -7.87 -16.83 34.44
C LEU A 421 -8.80 -17.71 35.27
N ILE A 422 -9.39 -18.73 34.66
CA ILE A 422 -10.00 -19.82 35.42
C ILE A 422 -8.82 -20.58 36.04
N PRO A 423 -8.66 -20.60 37.37
CA PRO A 423 -7.65 -21.45 37.99
C PRO A 423 -7.96 -22.88 37.54
N SER A 424 -7.00 -23.55 36.91
CA SER A 424 -7.12 -24.97 36.60
C SER A 424 -7.45 -25.69 37.91
N ALA A 425 -8.71 -26.09 38.07
CA ALA A 425 -9.16 -26.84 39.21
C ALA A 425 -8.32 -28.12 39.24
N GLY A 426 -7.47 -28.23 40.27
CA GLY A 426 -6.74 -29.45 40.54
C GLY A 426 -7.74 -30.59 40.62
N LEU A 427 -7.55 -31.58 39.76
CA LEU A 427 -8.07 -32.92 39.96
C LEU A 427 -7.56 -33.41 41.32
N LEU A 428 -8.38 -33.25 42.36
CA LEU A 428 -8.25 -34.01 43.59
C LEU A 428 -8.83 -35.39 43.30
N VAL A 429 -7.93 -36.37 43.27
CA VAL A 429 -8.23 -37.81 43.38
C VAL A 429 -8.66 -38.12 44.81
#